data_AF-A0A925XB83-F1
#
_entry.id   AF-A0A925XB83-F1
#
_cell.length_a   1.000
_cell.length_b   1.000
_cell.length_c   1.000
_cell.angle_alpha   90.00
_cell.angle_beta   90.00
_cell.angle_gamma   90.00
#
_symmetry.space_group_name_H-M   'P 1'
#
loop_
_entity.id
_entity.type
_entity.pdbx_description
1 polymer ?
#
loop_
_entity_poly.entity_id
_entity_poly.type
_entity_poly.pdbx_seq_one_letter_code
_entity_poly.pdbx_strand_id
1 'polypeptide(L)'
;MKKFLFLLSISLLLFYCKPSQKIQTNLQVPETKNQVLATLGGKPIYIEDFQYVYTKNAVTDSLKNEKKIREYLDLFLNFKLKVLDAESLGLDTTTIFKTELEGYRQQLAQPYLTEKKVTETLVRQAYDRMQEEIRASHLLINVKEDADPEDTLKAFQKITELRNKITSGESFESVAKANSQDPTVATNGGDLGYFTSLQMVYPFEEAAF
;
A
#
# COMPACT_ATOMS: atom_id res chain seq x y z
N MET A 1 62.36 -12.50 41.82
CA MET A 1 61.03 -12.35 41.20
C MET A 1 61.01 -11.02 40.46
N LYS A 2 61.18 -11.04 39.13
CA LYS A 2 61.26 -9.84 38.27
C LYS A 2 59.83 -9.34 37.98
N LYS A 3 59.52 -8.09 38.34
CA LYS A 3 58.26 -7.42 37.97
C LYS A 3 58.43 -6.80 36.58
N PHE A 4 57.69 -7.31 35.60
CA PHE A 4 57.59 -6.78 34.25
C PHE A 4 56.43 -5.76 34.25
N LEU A 5 56.73 -4.48 34.00
CA LEU A 5 55.72 -3.43 33.83
C LEU A 5 55.48 -3.27 32.33
N PHE A 6 54.30 -3.64 31.85
CA PHE A 6 53.89 -3.53 30.46
C PHE A 6 53.29 -2.13 30.22
N LEU A 7 53.93 -1.34 29.36
CA LEU A 7 53.41 -0.05 28.89
C LEU A 7 52.29 -0.30 27.87
N LEU A 8 51.06 0.12 28.21
CA LEU A 8 49.92 0.07 27.30
C LEU A 8 49.93 1.34 26.43
N SER A 9 50.34 1.21 25.16
CA SER A 9 50.22 2.27 24.17
C SER A 9 48.79 2.31 23.62
N ILE A 10 48.03 3.32 24.03
CA ILE A 10 46.71 3.62 23.45
C ILE A 10 46.94 4.27 22.09
N SER A 11 46.80 3.48 21.02
CA SER A 11 46.80 3.98 19.65
C SER A 11 45.41 4.55 19.34
N LEU A 12 45.31 5.88 19.32
CA LEU A 12 44.11 6.63 18.98
C LEU A 12 43.90 6.56 17.45
N LEU A 13 43.14 5.58 16.98
CA LEU A 13 42.68 5.47 15.61
C LEU A 13 41.59 6.53 15.36
N LEU A 14 42.00 7.69 14.85
CA LEU A 14 41.09 8.67 14.26
C LEU A 14 40.47 8.09 12.99
N PHE A 15 39.26 7.54 13.11
CA PHE A 15 38.42 7.20 11.97
C PHE A 15 38.00 8.49 11.26
N TYR A 16 38.71 8.84 10.19
CA TYR A 16 38.26 9.81 9.21
C TYR A 16 37.06 9.21 8.45
N CYS A 17 35.85 9.57 8.87
CA CYS A 17 34.63 9.27 8.13
C CYS A 17 34.61 10.17 6.88
N LYS A 18 35.01 9.63 5.72
CA LYS A 18 34.76 10.31 4.44
C LYS A 18 33.24 10.32 4.23
N PRO A 19 32.60 11.49 4.02
CA PRO A 19 31.20 11.52 3.65
C PRO A 19 31.01 10.70 2.37
N SER A 20 30.05 9.77 2.41
CA SER A 20 29.66 8.92 1.29
C SER A 20 29.37 9.79 0.08
N GLN A 21 30.26 9.75 -0.92
CA GLN A 21 29.96 10.30 -2.23
C GLN A 21 28.74 9.53 -2.73
N LYS A 22 27.60 10.21 -2.80
CA LYS A 22 26.49 9.75 -3.64
C LYS A 22 27.07 9.56 -5.03
N ILE A 23 27.25 8.30 -5.43
CA ILE A 23 27.49 7.96 -6.81
C ILE A 23 26.23 8.41 -7.53
N GLN A 24 26.26 9.62 -8.11
CA GLN A 24 25.35 9.96 -9.18
C GLN A 24 25.75 9.05 -10.33
N THR A 25 25.14 7.87 -10.41
CA THR A 25 25.06 7.14 -11.68
C THR A 25 24.17 7.97 -12.59
N ASN A 26 24.75 9.04 -13.13
CA ASN A 26 24.24 9.75 -14.30
C ASN A 26 24.56 8.84 -15.49
N LEU A 27 23.91 7.66 -15.53
CA LEU A 27 23.76 6.90 -16.76
C LEU A 27 22.80 7.73 -17.61
N GLN A 28 23.35 8.67 -18.37
CA GLN A 28 22.64 9.20 -19.52
C GLN A 28 22.36 8.02 -20.44
N VAL A 29 21.16 7.45 -20.33
CA VAL A 29 20.62 6.54 -21.33
C VAL A 29 20.50 7.40 -22.59
N PRO A 30 21.25 7.13 -23.67
CA PRO A 30 21.09 7.87 -24.92
C PRO A 30 19.61 7.83 -25.33
N GLU A 31 19.05 8.97 -25.76
CA GLU A 31 17.70 9.06 -26.31
C GLU A 31 17.60 8.20 -27.59
N THR A 32 17.39 6.91 -27.38
CA THR A 32 17.21 5.88 -28.41
C THR A 32 15.73 5.66 -28.72
N LYS A 33 14.87 6.55 -28.20
CA LYS A 33 13.43 6.56 -28.40
C LYS A 33 13.13 6.55 -29.90
N ASN A 34 12.34 5.58 -30.34
CA ASN A 34 11.99 5.33 -31.76
C ASN A 34 13.14 4.90 -32.68
N GLN A 35 14.34 4.58 -32.18
CA GLN A 35 15.40 4.00 -33.03
C GLN A 35 15.08 2.53 -33.32
N VAL A 36 15.09 2.17 -34.61
CA VAL A 36 14.81 0.81 -35.07
C VAL A 36 16.07 -0.05 -34.89
N LEU A 37 15.94 -1.11 -34.12
CA LEU A 37 16.97 -2.14 -33.91
C LEU A 37 16.99 -3.15 -35.06
N ALA A 38 15.82 -3.62 -35.47
CA ALA A 38 15.63 -4.59 -36.54
C ALA A 38 14.25 -4.43 -37.17
N THR A 39 14.05 -4.95 -38.38
CA THR A 39 12.72 -5.07 -39.00
C THR A 39 12.41 -6.55 -39.20
N LEU A 40 11.33 -7.03 -38.59
CA LEU A 40 10.92 -8.44 -38.64
C LEU A 40 9.49 -8.51 -39.19
N GLY A 41 9.27 -9.25 -40.29
CA GLY A 41 7.95 -9.38 -40.91
C GLY A 41 7.32 -8.04 -41.33
N GLY A 42 8.14 -7.05 -41.70
CA GLY A 42 7.71 -5.69 -42.03
C GLY A 42 7.37 -4.80 -40.82
N LYS A 43 7.45 -5.32 -39.58
CA LYS A 43 7.26 -4.54 -38.35
C LYS A 43 8.62 -4.07 -37.80
N PRO A 44 8.77 -2.79 -37.43
CA PRO A 44 9.96 -2.31 -36.75
C PRO A 44 10.01 -2.87 -35.32
N ILE A 45 11.20 -3.29 -34.88
CA ILE A 45 11.53 -3.62 -33.49
C ILE A 45 12.45 -2.52 -32.98
N TYR A 46 12.11 -1.91 -31.84
CA TYR A 46 12.83 -0.74 -31.36
C TYR A 46 13.96 -1.10 -30.39
N ILE A 47 14.96 -0.23 -30.31
CA ILE A 47 16.06 -0.35 -29.35
C ILE A 47 15.52 -0.32 -27.91
N GLU A 48 14.50 0.48 -27.62
CA GLU A 48 13.90 0.59 -26.29
C GLU A 48 13.25 -0.72 -25.81
N ASP A 49 12.62 -1.49 -26.72
CA ASP A 49 12.06 -2.80 -26.40
C ASP A 49 13.16 -3.75 -25.92
N PHE A 50 14.28 -3.77 -26.64
CA PHE A 50 15.44 -4.57 -26.29
C PHE A 50 16.06 -4.09 -24.98
N GLN A 51 16.29 -2.79 -24.82
CA GLN A 51 16.89 -2.20 -23.62
C GLN A 51 16.05 -2.48 -22.37
N TYR A 52 14.72 -2.35 -22.45
CA TYR A 52 13.82 -2.63 -21.33
C TYR A 52 13.95 -4.09 -20.86
N VAL A 53 13.86 -5.03 -21.80
CA VAL A 53 13.92 -6.46 -21.49
C VAL A 53 15.32 -6.86 -21.04
N TYR A 54 16.35 -6.34 -21.70
CA TYR A 54 17.75 -6.57 -21.35
C TYR A 54 18.06 -6.05 -19.94
N THR A 55 17.72 -4.81 -19.61
CA THR A 55 17.99 -4.23 -18.28
C THR A 55 17.26 -4.94 -17.15
N LYS A 56 16.02 -5.38 -17.37
CA LYS A 56 15.27 -6.19 -16.38
C LYS A 56 15.92 -7.56 -16.11
N ASN A 57 16.55 -8.16 -17.11
CA ASN A 57 17.17 -9.48 -16.98
C ASN A 57 18.69 -9.42 -16.69
N ALA A 58 19.33 -8.26 -16.91
CA ALA A 58 20.75 -8.00 -16.68
C ALA A 58 21.11 -7.73 -15.21
N VAL A 59 20.42 -8.37 -14.28
CA VAL A 59 20.63 -8.23 -12.82
C VAL A 59 22.00 -8.76 -12.39
N THR A 60 22.64 -9.61 -13.20
CA THR A 60 23.92 -10.25 -12.88
C THR A 60 25.08 -9.62 -13.68
N ASP A 61 26.26 -9.48 -13.05
CA ASP A 61 27.50 -8.98 -13.68
C ASP A 61 27.90 -9.73 -14.96
N SER A 62 27.35 -10.93 -15.18
CA SER A 62 27.60 -11.82 -16.31
C SER A 62 27.06 -11.34 -17.67
N LEU A 63 26.26 -10.26 -17.73
CA LEU A 63 25.75 -9.71 -18.99
C LEU A 63 26.52 -8.48 -19.50
N LYS A 64 27.58 -8.02 -18.80
CA LYS A 64 28.22 -6.72 -19.06
C LYS A 64 29.23 -6.66 -20.23
N ASN A 65 29.51 -7.77 -20.92
CA ASN A 65 30.45 -7.76 -22.06
C ASN A 65 29.73 -7.85 -23.41
N GLU A 66 30.36 -7.30 -24.45
CA GLU A 66 29.78 -7.18 -25.79
C GLU A 66 29.28 -8.52 -26.36
N LYS A 67 30.04 -9.60 -26.15
CA LYS A 67 29.65 -10.94 -26.61
C LYS A 67 28.33 -11.38 -26.00
N LYS A 68 28.14 -11.17 -24.70
CA LYS A 68 26.90 -11.54 -23.99
C LYS A 68 25.72 -10.67 -24.39
N ILE A 69 25.95 -9.39 -24.68
CA ILE A 69 24.93 -8.49 -25.24
C ILE A 69 24.45 -9.02 -26.60
N ARG A 70 25.37 -9.44 -27.48
CA ARG A 70 25.04 -10.03 -28.79
C ARG A 70 24.28 -11.36 -28.65
N GLU A 71 24.71 -12.25 -27.77
CA GLU A 71 23.99 -13.50 -27.49
C GLU A 71 22.56 -13.24 -26.99
N TYR A 72 22.37 -12.23 -26.13
CA TYR A 72 21.04 -11.85 -25.65
C TYR A 72 20.19 -11.18 -26.74
N LEU A 73 20.81 -10.38 -27.61
CA LEU A 73 20.16 -9.80 -28.80
C LEU A 73 19.62 -10.88 -29.71
N ASP A 74 20.41 -11.92 -30.00
CA ASP A 74 19.98 -13.05 -30.81
C ASP A 74 18.79 -13.78 -30.17
N LEU A 75 18.83 -14.01 -28.84
CA LEU A 75 17.72 -14.61 -28.11
C LEU A 75 16.45 -13.76 -28.20
N PHE A 76 16.58 -12.44 -28.01
CA PHE A 76 15.47 -11.49 -28.09
C PHE A 76 14.84 -11.47 -29.50
N LEU A 77 15.66 -11.39 -30.55
CA LEU A 77 15.17 -11.40 -31.94
C LEU A 77 14.49 -12.74 -32.28
N ASN A 78 15.06 -13.87 -31.86
CA ASN A 78 14.45 -15.18 -32.02
C ASN A 78 13.11 -15.30 -31.27
N PHE A 79 13.01 -14.74 -30.07
CA PHE A 79 11.75 -14.65 -29.34
C PHE A 79 10.71 -13.83 -30.10
N LYS A 80 11.08 -12.64 -30.60
CA LYS A 80 10.18 -11.79 -31.40
C LYS A 80 9.72 -12.48 -32.69
N LEU A 81 10.60 -13.22 -33.37
CA LEU A 81 10.23 -14.03 -34.54
C LEU A 81 9.18 -15.08 -34.21
N LYS A 82 9.32 -15.79 -33.08
CA LYS A 82 8.32 -16.77 -32.63
C LYS A 82 6.97 -16.14 -32.30
N VAL A 83 6.98 -14.95 -31.70
CA VAL A 83 5.75 -14.19 -31.43
C VAL A 83 5.07 -13.79 -32.74
N LEU A 84 5.83 -13.30 -33.72
CA LEU A 84 5.28 -12.95 -35.03
C LEU A 84 4.66 -14.14 -35.76
N ASP A 85 5.30 -15.31 -35.69
CA ASP A 85 4.75 -16.55 -36.25
C ASP A 85 3.44 -16.94 -35.55
N ALA A 86 3.42 -16.91 -34.21
CA ALA A 86 2.22 -17.17 -33.42
C ALA A 86 1.06 -16.20 -33.70
N GLU A 87 1.34 -14.90 -33.85
CA GLU A 87 0.37 -13.89 -34.27
C GLU A 87 -0.15 -14.16 -35.69
N SER A 88 0.73 -14.56 -36.61
CA SER A 88 0.33 -14.89 -37.98
C SER A 88 -0.61 -16.10 -38.06
N LEU A 89 -0.47 -17.03 -37.11
CA LEU A 89 -1.35 -18.18 -36.90
C LEU A 89 -2.63 -17.80 -36.12
N GLY A 90 -2.77 -16.56 -35.68
CA GLY A 90 -3.92 -16.05 -34.94
C GLY A 90 -4.05 -16.60 -33.52
N LEU A 91 -2.96 -17.10 -32.92
CA LEU A 91 -2.99 -17.68 -31.56
C LEU A 91 -3.38 -16.65 -30.50
N ASP A 92 -3.03 -15.38 -30.71
CA ASP A 92 -3.41 -14.23 -29.90
C ASP A 92 -4.92 -13.89 -29.97
N THR A 93 -5.62 -14.39 -30.99
CA THR A 93 -7.06 -14.14 -31.17
C THR A 93 -7.96 -15.16 -30.48
N THR A 94 -7.37 -16.28 -30.02
CA THR A 94 -8.08 -17.37 -29.36
C THR A 94 -8.74 -16.92 -28.06
N THR A 95 -9.86 -17.54 -27.71
CA THR A 95 -10.56 -17.24 -26.45
C THR A 95 -9.69 -17.54 -25.23
N ILE A 96 -8.90 -18.62 -25.27
CA ILE A 96 -8.02 -19.00 -24.16
C ILE A 96 -6.99 -17.90 -23.91
N PHE A 97 -6.30 -17.44 -24.95
CA PHE A 97 -5.31 -16.37 -24.83
C PHE A 97 -5.93 -15.05 -24.35
N LYS A 98 -7.08 -14.65 -24.91
CA LYS A 98 -7.78 -13.43 -24.49
C LYS A 98 -8.18 -13.46 -23.02
N THR A 99 -8.71 -14.59 -22.54
CA THR A 99 -9.10 -14.75 -21.14
C THR A 99 -7.89 -14.70 -20.21
N GLU A 100 -6.79 -15.37 -20.57
CA GLU A 100 -5.56 -15.34 -19.79
C GLU A 100 -4.94 -13.93 -19.74
N LEU A 101 -4.85 -13.26 -20.89
CA LEU A 101 -4.34 -11.90 -21.00
C LEU A 101 -5.19 -10.91 -20.18
N GLU A 102 -6.51 -11.05 -20.21
CA GLU A 102 -7.41 -10.22 -19.41
C GLU A 102 -7.21 -10.47 -17.90
N GLY A 103 -7.03 -11.72 -17.49
CA GLY A 103 -6.70 -12.05 -16.10
C GLY A 103 -5.41 -11.36 -15.63
N TYR A 104 -4.35 -11.38 -16.44
CA TYR A 104 -3.11 -10.66 -16.13
C TYR A 104 -3.32 -9.15 -16.05
N ARG A 105 -4.11 -8.57 -16.97
CA ARG A 105 -4.43 -7.14 -16.93
C ARG A 105 -5.13 -6.74 -15.64
N GLN A 106 -6.13 -7.50 -15.21
CA GLN A 106 -6.86 -7.23 -13.97
C GLN A 106 -5.95 -7.31 -12.74
N GLN A 107 -5.12 -8.35 -12.65
CA GLN A 107 -4.18 -8.51 -11.54
C GLN A 107 -3.16 -7.36 -11.47
N LEU A 108 -2.61 -6.95 -12.61
CA LEU A 108 -1.64 -5.86 -12.68
C LEU A 108 -2.28 -4.48 -12.47
N ALA A 109 -3.57 -4.32 -12.79
CA ALA A 109 -4.30 -3.08 -12.57
C ALA A 109 -4.70 -2.87 -11.10
N GLN A 110 -4.89 -3.95 -10.33
CA GLN A 110 -5.40 -3.88 -8.95
C GLN A 110 -4.68 -2.84 -8.05
N PRO A 111 -3.34 -2.74 -8.03
CA PRO A 111 -2.63 -1.74 -7.22
C PRO A 111 -2.85 -0.29 -7.67
N TYR A 112 -3.26 -0.08 -8.92
CA TYR A 112 -3.55 1.24 -9.50
C TYR A 112 -5.01 1.65 -9.31
N LEU A 113 -5.92 0.70 -9.07
CA LEU A 113 -7.33 0.95 -8.80
C LEU A 113 -7.56 1.47 -7.37
N THR A 114 -6.69 1.12 -6.43
CA THR A 114 -6.69 1.71 -5.09
C THR A 114 -6.05 3.10 -5.14
N GLU A 115 -6.81 4.15 -4.81
CA GLU A 115 -6.28 5.50 -4.68
C GLU A 115 -5.22 5.56 -3.58
N LYS A 116 -3.95 5.45 -3.97
CA LYS A 116 -2.79 5.43 -3.07
C LYS A 116 -2.81 6.57 -2.04
N LYS A 117 -3.32 7.75 -2.43
CA LYS A 117 -3.43 8.91 -1.55
C LYS A 117 -4.42 8.71 -0.40
N VAL A 118 -5.60 8.15 -0.67
CA VAL A 118 -6.62 7.86 0.36
C VAL A 118 -6.05 6.82 1.33
N THR A 119 -5.38 5.80 0.81
CA THR A 119 -4.71 4.79 1.64
C THR A 119 -3.63 5.39 2.52
N GLU A 120 -2.75 6.25 1.98
CA GLU A 120 -1.69 6.90 2.76
C GLU A 120 -2.26 7.81 3.87
N THR A 121 -3.35 8.56 3.59
CA THR A 121 -4.01 9.39 4.61
C THR A 121 -4.60 8.55 5.73
N LEU A 122 -5.33 7.48 5.41
CA LEU A 122 -5.92 6.60 6.43
C LEU A 122 -4.85 5.85 7.25
N VAL A 123 -3.77 5.42 6.61
CA VAL A 123 -2.62 4.80 7.31
C VAL A 123 -1.99 5.79 8.29
N ARG A 124 -1.79 7.05 7.87
CA ARG A 124 -1.23 8.08 8.75
C ARG A 124 -2.18 8.42 9.90
N GLN A 125 -3.46 8.58 9.61
CA GLN A 125 -4.50 8.82 10.62
C GLN A 125 -4.51 7.71 11.67
N ALA A 126 -4.51 6.44 11.26
CA ALA A 126 -4.45 5.31 12.18
C ALA A 126 -3.14 5.33 12.99
N TYR A 127 -1.99 5.57 12.35
CA TYR A 127 -0.69 5.65 13.03
C TYR A 127 -0.65 6.74 14.11
N ASP A 128 -1.15 7.94 13.80
CA ASP A 128 -1.18 9.08 14.71
C ASP A 128 -2.10 8.78 15.90
N ARG A 129 -3.29 8.21 15.66
CA ARG A 129 -4.24 7.80 16.72
C ARG A 129 -3.74 6.65 17.58
N MET A 130 -2.92 5.74 17.04
CA MET A 130 -2.31 4.65 17.80
C MET A 130 -1.32 5.13 18.87
N GLN A 131 -0.90 6.41 18.84
CA GLN A 131 -0.01 6.96 19.86
C GLN A 131 -0.72 7.32 21.17
N GLU A 132 -2.05 7.31 21.20
CA GLU A 132 -2.84 7.62 22.38
C GLU A 132 -3.99 6.63 22.59
N GLU A 133 -4.47 6.56 23.82
CA GLU A 133 -5.69 5.83 24.19
C GLU A 133 -6.71 6.83 24.70
N ILE A 134 -7.94 6.71 24.21
CA ILE A 134 -9.07 7.54 24.64
C ILE A 134 -10.08 6.66 25.37
N ARG A 135 -10.82 7.27 26.30
CA ARG A 135 -11.94 6.62 26.98
C ARG A 135 -13.23 7.32 26.58
N ALA A 136 -14.18 6.56 26.05
CA ALA A 136 -15.48 7.07 25.64
C ALA A 136 -16.61 6.21 26.20
N SER A 137 -17.81 6.80 26.19
CA SER A 137 -19.05 6.10 26.52
C SER A 137 -19.98 6.07 25.31
N HIS A 138 -20.81 5.03 25.21
CA HIS A 138 -21.68 4.75 24.09
C HIS A 138 -23.14 4.56 24.54
N LEU A 139 -24.05 5.09 23.74
CA LEU A 139 -25.50 4.93 23.88
C LEU A 139 -26.07 4.62 22.50
N LEU A 140 -26.80 3.51 22.40
CA LEU A 140 -27.32 3.01 21.13
C LEU A 140 -28.85 3.12 21.09
N ILE A 141 -29.38 3.64 19.98
CA ILE A 141 -30.77 3.48 19.57
C ILE A 141 -30.75 2.76 18.23
N ASN A 142 -31.24 1.53 18.20
CA ASN A 142 -31.23 0.66 17.04
C ASN A 142 -32.26 1.11 16.01
N VAL A 143 -31.86 1.04 14.75
CA VAL A 143 -32.71 1.24 13.58
C VAL A 143 -32.45 0.07 12.65
N LYS A 144 -33.51 -0.47 12.03
CA LYS A 144 -33.36 -1.53 11.02
C LYS A 144 -32.69 -0.97 9.76
N GLU A 145 -31.95 -1.81 9.06
CA GLU A 145 -31.27 -1.42 7.81
C GLU A 145 -32.27 -0.94 6.73
N ASP A 146 -33.47 -1.52 6.72
CA ASP A 146 -34.59 -1.21 5.82
C ASP A 146 -35.66 -0.31 6.46
N ALA A 147 -35.33 0.41 7.54
CA ALA A 147 -36.30 1.22 8.26
C ALA A 147 -36.88 2.35 7.41
N ASP A 148 -38.18 2.61 7.59
CA ASP A 148 -38.87 3.72 6.94
C ASP A 148 -38.32 5.08 7.43
N PRO A 149 -38.46 6.15 6.63
CA PRO A 149 -38.06 7.50 7.04
C PRO A 149 -38.69 7.96 8.37
N GLU A 150 -39.89 7.50 8.69
CA GLU A 150 -40.54 7.82 9.96
C GLU A 150 -39.83 7.18 11.17
N ASP A 151 -39.33 5.95 11.02
CA ASP A 151 -38.63 5.23 12.10
C ASP A 151 -37.24 5.82 12.35
N THR A 152 -36.51 6.16 11.27
CA THR A 152 -35.23 6.86 11.38
C THR A 152 -35.39 8.23 12.05
N LEU A 153 -36.46 8.97 11.74
CA LEU A 153 -36.77 10.25 12.37
C LEU A 153 -37.07 10.10 13.87
N LYS A 154 -37.86 9.10 14.26
CA LYS A 154 -38.15 8.80 15.69
C LYS A 154 -36.87 8.48 16.45
N ALA A 155 -35.99 7.65 15.89
CA ALA A 155 -34.70 7.32 16.50
C ALA A 155 -33.81 8.56 16.63
N PHE A 156 -33.75 9.40 15.59
CA PHE A 156 -33.00 10.65 15.60
C PHE A 156 -33.51 11.65 16.65
N GLN A 157 -34.82 11.82 16.77
CA GLN A 157 -35.43 12.67 17.79
C GLN A 157 -35.12 12.13 19.19
N LYS A 158 -35.27 10.82 19.39
CA LYS A 158 -34.97 10.17 20.67
C LYS A 158 -33.51 10.37 21.07
N ILE A 159 -32.54 10.10 20.19
CA ILE A 159 -31.12 10.26 20.53
C ILE A 159 -30.78 11.74 20.79
N THR A 160 -31.42 12.67 20.09
CA THR A 160 -31.26 14.12 20.30
C THR A 160 -31.76 14.55 21.67
N GLU A 161 -32.92 14.07 22.10
CA GLU A 161 -33.44 14.33 23.45
C GLU A 161 -32.51 13.81 24.54
N LEU A 162 -31.99 12.58 24.39
CA LEU A 162 -31.05 11.98 25.33
C LEU A 162 -29.73 12.76 25.39
N ARG A 163 -29.21 13.18 24.23
CA ARG A 163 -28.04 14.05 24.14
C ARG A 163 -28.28 15.36 24.90
N ASN A 164 -29.42 16.01 24.68
CA ASN A 164 -29.74 17.27 25.35
C ASN A 164 -29.75 17.12 26.86
N LYS A 165 -30.33 16.04 27.39
CA LYS A 165 -30.30 15.71 28.83
C LYS A 165 -28.88 15.57 29.37
N ILE A 166 -28.04 14.80 28.68
CA ILE A 166 -26.63 14.58 29.06
C ILE A 166 -25.86 15.91 29.04
N THR A 167 -26.00 16.70 27.98
CA THR A 167 -25.32 18.01 27.88
C THR A 167 -25.85 19.04 28.87
N SER A 168 -27.06 18.85 29.40
CA SER A 168 -27.66 19.68 30.45
C SER A 168 -27.23 19.25 31.86
N GLY A 169 -26.36 18.24 31.99
CA GLY A 169 -25.75 17.81 33.24
C GLY A 169 -26.33 16.53 33.85
N GLU A 170 -27.26 15.84 33.18
CA GLU A 170 -27.68 14.50 33.61
C GLU A 170 -26.55 13.48 33.39
N SER A 171 -26.40 12.52 34.31
CA SER A 171 -25.36 11.49 34.22
C SER A 171 -25.54 10.63 32.96
N PHE A 172 -24.46 10.50 32.16
CA PHE A 172 -24.45 9.64 30.97
C PHE A 172 -24.87 8.21 31.32
N GLU A 173 -24.30 7.64 32.39
CA GLU A 173 -24.58 6.28 32.83
C GLU A 173 -26.07 6.07 33.13
N SER A 174 -26.69 7.01 33.84
CA SER A 174 -28.12 6.94 34.18
C SER A 174 -28.99 6.99 32.93
N VAL A 175 -28.68 7.91 32.00
CA VAL A 175 -29.42 8.04 30.74
C VAL A 175 -29.24 6.80 29.86
N ALA A 176 -28.01 6.28 29.76
CA ALA A 176 -27.68 5.08 29.01
C ALA A 176 -28.40 3.86 29.58
N LYS A 177 -28.27 3.59 30.89
CA LYS A 177 -28.94 2.44 31.55
C LYS A 177 -30.45 2.44 31.35
N ALA A 178 -31.07 3.62 31.31
CA ALA A 178 -32.51 3.75 31.15
C ALA A 178 -32.99 3.67 29.68
N ASN A 179 -32.15 3.98 28.69
CA ASN A 179 -32.61 4.20 27.31
C ASN A 179 -31.81 3.49 26.22
N SER A 180 -30.57 3.07 26.48
CA SER A 180 -29.73 2.41 25.49
C SER A 180 -30.26 1.02 25.16
N GLN A 181 -30.15 0.66 23.89
CA GLN A 181 -30.45 -0.68 23.37
C GLN A 181 -29.18 -1.51 23.13
N ASP A 182 -28.02 -1.00 23.56
CA ASP A 182 -26.77 -1.76 23.62
C ASP A 182 -26.84 -2.77 24.77
N PRO A 183 -26.70 -4.09 24.52
CA PRO A 183 -26.75 -5.12 25.56
C PRO A 183 -25.71 -4.94 26.68
N THR A 184 -24.56 -4.32 26.38
CA THR A 184 -23.47 -4.16 27.34
C THR A 184 -23.75 -3.08 28.38
N VAL A 185 -24.65 -2.13 28.10
CA VAL A 185 -24.97 -1.00 28.98
C VAL A 185 -25.47 -1.42 30.36
N ALA A 186 -26.14 -2.58 30.45
CA ALA A 186 -26.59 -3.11 31.73
C ALA A 186 -25.44 -3.37 32.71
N THR A 187 -24.25 -3.74 32.20
CA THR A 187 -23.08 -4.08 33.01
C THR A 187 -22.06 -2.96 33.10
N ASN A 188 -21.80 -2.24 32.00
CA ASN A 188 -20.77 -1.19 31.95
C ASN A 188 -21.32 0.25 32.04
N GLY A 189 -22.65 0.43 32.06
CA GLY A 189 -23.25 1.76 32.08
C GLY A 189 -23.01 2.59 30.81
N GLY A 190 -22.61 1.95 29.72
CA GLY A 190 -22.19 2.58 28.47
C GLY A 190 -20.71 2.94 28.42
N ASP A 191 -19.93 2.72 29.46
CA ASP A 191 -18.48 2.97 29.43
C ASP A 191 -17.75 1.87 28.64
N LEU A 192 -17.06 2.26 27.56
CA LEU A 192 -16.29 1.34 26.73
C LEU A 192 -14.87 1.12 27.26
N GLY A 193 -14.44 1.89 28.27
CA GLY A 193 -13.07 1.89 28.74
C GLY A 193 -12.11 2.56 27.74
N TYR A 194 -10.82 2.31 27.92
CA TYR A 194 -9.79 2.85 27.04
C TYR A 194 -9.68 2.01 25.77
N PHE A 195 -9.61 2.69 24.63
CA PHE A 195 -9.34 2.08 23.34
C PHE A 195 -8.42 2.96 22.50
N THR A 196 -7.81 2.34 21.50
CA THR A 196 -6.98 3.01 20.50
C THR A 196 -7.50 2.73 19.08
N SER A 197 -6.84 3.27 18.06
CA SER A 197 -7.25 3.12 16.67
C SER A 197 -7.37 1.65 16.24
N LEU A 198 -8.29 1.38 15.32
CA LEU A 198 -8.64 0.07 14.75
C LEU A 198 -9.34 -0.90 15.70
N GLN A 199 -9.69 -0.46 16.92
CA GLN A 199 -10.45 -1.28 17.88
C GLN A 199 -11.97 -1.06 17.80
N MET A 200 -12.39 0.09 17.26
CA MET A 200 -13.79 0.45 17.07
C MET A 200 -14.14 0.56 15.58
N VAL A 201 -15.44 0.54 15.27
CA VAL A 201 -15.89 0.83 13.90
C VAL A 201 -15.50 2.26 13.51
N TYR A 202 -15.06 2.43 12.26
CA TYR A 202 -14.48 3.68 11.79
C TYR A 202 -15.34 4.94 12.07
N PRO A 203 -16.67 4.95 11.84
CA PRO A 203 -17.48 6.13 12.13
C PRO A 203 -17.52 6.51 13.62
N PHE A 204 -17.41 5.54 14.53
CA PHE A 204 -17.35 5.80 15.96
C PHE A 204 -15.97 6.31 16.36
N GLU A 205 -14.91 5.65 15.87
CA GLU A 205 -13.53 6.10 16.10
C GLU A 205 -13.32 7.55 15.63
N GLU A 206 -13.82 7.88 14.44
CA GLU A 206 -13.73 9.22 13.87
C GLU A 206 -14.43 10.29 14.71
N ALA A 207 -15.51 9.94 15.41
CA ALA A 207 -16.21 10.87 16.29
C ALA A 207 -15.57 10.98 17.69
N ALA A 208 -14.75 10.00 18.07
CA ALA A 208 -14.19 9.91 19.41
C ALA A 208 -12.80 10.59 19.54
N PHE A 209 -12.01 10.60 18.46
CA PHE A 209 -10.74 11.34 18.35
C PHE A 209 -10.95 12.74 17.76
#